data_AF-A0A528D617-F1
#
_entry.id   AF-A0A528D617-F1
#
_cell.length_a   1.000
_cell.length_b   1.000
_cell.length_c   1.000
_cell.angle_alpha   90.00
_cell.angle_beta   90.00
_cell.angle_gamma   90.00
#
_symmetry.space_group_name_H-M   'P 1'
#
loop_
_entity.id
_entity.type
_entity.pdbx_description
1 polymer ?
#
loop_
_entity_poly.entity_id
_entity_poly.type
_entity_poly.pdbx_seq_one_letter_code
_entity_poly.pdbx_strand_id
1 'polypeptide(L)' 'WRLVQIAAESLPGVKPEAAREGEAGAVSKAAHKILKAIGEDIEKLGFNRAIARIYELANALTAPLNDVAEG' A
#
# COMPACT_ATOMS: atom_id res chain seq x y z
N TRP A 1 11.38 6.83 0.32
CA TRP A 1 11.19 8.17 0.92
C TRP A 1 10.04 8.95 0.29
N ARG A 2 9.84 8.91 -1.05
CA ARG A 2 8.75 9.64 -1.74
C ARG A 2 7.34 9.45 -1.13
N LEU A 3 6.90 8.21 -0.88
CA LEU A 3 5.59 7.94 -0.28
C LEU A 3 5.41 8.60 1.10
N VAL A 4 6.47 8.58 1.91
CA VAL A 4 6.45 9.21 3.23
C VAL A 4 6.29 10.72 3.08
N GLN A 5 6.97 11.35 2.13
CA GLN A 5 6.86 12.80 1.89
C GLN A 5 5.44 13.20 1.44
N ILE A 6 4.80 12.41 0.58
CA ILE A 6 3.42 12.67 0.13
C ILE A 6 2.44 12.59 1.32
N ALA A 7 2.60 11.56 2.16
CA ALA A 7 1.64 11.26 3.21
C ALA A 7 1.87 12.04 4.51
N ALA A 8 3.09 12.55 4.75
CA ALA A 8 3.50 13.12 6.03
C ALA A 8 2.67 14.34 6.47
N GLU A 9 2.19 15.14 5.52
CA GLU A 9 1.41 16.34 5.84
C GLU A 9 -0.07 16.00 6.06
N SER A 10 -0.59 14.98 5.37
CA SER A 10 -2.02 14.70 5.30
C SER A 10 -2.50 13.64 6.32
N LEU A 11 -1.63 12.72 6.74
CA LEU A 11 -2.00 11.61 7.63
C LEU A 11 -1.95 11.85 9.16
N PRO A 12 -1.19 12.81 9.75
CA PRO A 12 -0.99 12.87 11.21
C PRO A 12 -2.27 12.98 12.06
N GLY A 13 -3.35 13.56 11.52
CA GLY A 13 -4.65 13.69 12.20
C GLY A 13 -5.68 12.63 11.81
N VAL A 14 -5.35 11.73 10.88
CA VAL A 14 -6.29 10.75 10.35
C VAL A 14 -6.34 9.54 11.28
N LYS A 15 -7.53 9.25 11.82
CA LYS A 15 -7.73 8.04 12.62
C LYS A 15 -7.54 6.80 11.75
N PRO A 16 -6.67 5.85 12.12
CA PRO A 16 -6.52 4.61 11.37
C PRO A 16 -7.82 3.80 11.42
N GLU A 17 -8.34 3.44 10.25
CA GLU A 17 -9.55 2.63 10.13
C GLU A 17 -9.44 1.65 8.96
N ALA A 18 -9.94 0.43 9.17
CA ALA A 18 -9.97 -0.57 8.13
C ALA A 18 -11.12 -0.28 7.15
N ALA A 19 -10.78 0.14 5.95
CA ALA A 19 -11.76 0.31 4.88
C ALA A 19 -12.18 -1.04 4.28
N ARG A 20 -13.48 -1.20 4.05
CA ARG A 20 -14.09 -2.40 3.44
C ARG A 20 -14.72 -2.13 2.08
N GLU A 21 -15.12 -0.89 1.83
CA GLU A 21 -15.81 -0.44 0.61
C GLU A 21 -15.21 0.87 0.10
N GLY A 22 -15.64 1.30 -1.08
CA GLY A 22 -15.14 2.50 -1.74
C GLY A 22 -13.66 2.43 -2.14
N GLU A 23 -13.08 3.58 -2.46
CA GLU A 23 -11.70 3.71 -2.93
C GLU A 23 -10.69 3.26 -1.86
N ALA A 24 -10.90 3.66 -0.61
CA ALA A 24 -10.08 3.18 0.52
C ALA A 24 -10.17 1.66 0.69
N GLY A 25 -11.34 1.06 0.45
CA GLY A 25 -11.52 -0.39 0.45
C GLY A 25 -10.75 -1.09 -0.68
N ALA A 26 -10.68 -0.47 -1.86
CA ALA A 26 -9.86 -0.97 -2.95
C ALA A 26 -8.36 -0.95 -2.60
N VAL A 27 -7.87 0.12 -1.97
CA VAL A 27 -6.49 0.21 -1.46
C VAL A 27 -6.22 -0.87 -0.41
N SER A 28 -7.10 -1.01 0.58
CA SER A 28 -7.01 -2.03 1.63
C SER A 28 -6.94 -3.44 1.04
N LYS A 29 -7.81 -3.74 0.06
CA LYS A 29 -7.83 -5.04 -0.63
C LYS A 29 -6.55 -5.30 -1.42
N ALA A 30 -6.03 -4.30 -2.13
CA ALA A 30 -4.78 -4.42 -2.87
C ALA A 30 -3.60 -4.70 -1.94
N ALA A 31 -3.50 -3.97 -0.83
CA ALA A 31 -2.45 -4.16 0.17
C ALA A 31 -2.45 -5.59 0.74
N HIS A 32 -3.62 -6.11 1.13
CA HIS A 32 -3.72 -7.47 1.67
C HIS A 32 -3.42 -8.56 0.64
N LYS A 33 -3.84 -8.38 -0.63
CA LYS A 33 -3.51 -9.31 -1.71
C LYS A 33 -2.00 -9.39 -1.94
N ILE A 34 -1.33 -8.24 -1.97
CA ILE A 34 0.12 -8.19 -2.16
C ILE A 34 0.85 -8.79 -0.96
N LEU A 35 0.41 -8.48 0.26
CA LEU A 35 0.97 -9.05 1.49
C LEU A 35 0.88 -10.59 1.48
N LYS A 36 -0.27 -11.14 1.12
CA LYS A 36 -0.45 -12.60 0.98
C LYS A 36 0.55 -13.19 -0.01
N ALA A 37 0.65 -12.57 -1.19
CA ALA A 37 1.53 -13.07 -2.25
C ALA A 37 3.02 -12.97 -1.89
N ILE A 38 3.42 -11.94 -1.12
CA ILE A 38 4.76 -11.85 -0.53
C ILE A 38 5.02 -13.03 0.41
N GLY A 39 4.06 -13.35 1.29
CA GLY A 39 4.15 -14.51 2.19
C GLY A 39 4.37 -15.82 1.42
N GLU A 40 3.55 -16.06 0.39
CA GLU A 40 3.68 -17.24 -0.48
C GLU A 40 5.03 -17.32 -1.20
N ASP A 41 5.60 -16.17 -1.59
CA ASP A 41 6.94 -16.12 -2.20
C ASP A 41 8.04 -16.41 -1.18
N ILE A 42 7.92 -15.90 0.05
CA ILE A 42 8.88 -16.18 1.13
C ILE A 42 8.91 -17.67 1.48
N GLU A 43 7.75 -18.32 1.59
CA GLU A 43 7.64 -19.76 1.85
C GLU A 43 8.35 -20.61 0.78
N LYS A 44 8.42 -20.10 -0.46
CA LYS A 44 9.07 -20.76 -1.59
C LYS A 44 10.51 -20.30 -1.83
N LEU A 45 11.09 -19.53 -0.91
CA LEU A 45 12.42 -18.91 -1.04
C LEU A 45 12.54 -17.98 -2.28
N GLY A 46 11.42 -17.46 -2.76
CA GLY A 46 11.30 -16.57 -3.92
C GLY A 46 11.57 -15.11 -3.59
N PHE A 47 12.67 -14.81 -2.89
CA PHE A 47 12.93 -13.48 -2.32
C PHE A 47 12.93 -12.35 -3.36
N ASN A 48 13.47 -12.59 -4.56
CA ASN A 48 13.45 -11.59 -5.64
C ASN A 48 12.01 -11.23 -6.08
N ARG A 49 11.11 -12.22 -6.09
CA ARG A 49 9.70 -11.98 -6.43
C ARG A 49 8.98 -11.24 -5.30
N ALA A 50 9.25 -11.61 -4.04
CA ALA A 50 8.74 -10.87 -2.88
C ALA A 50 9.18 -9.40 -2.91
N ILE A 51 10.43 -9.11 -3.28
CA ILE A 51 10.94 -7.75 -3.44
C ILE A 51 10.19 -7.01 -4.56
N ALA A 52 9.98 -7.65 -5.72
CA ALA A 52 9.20 -7.06 -6.82
C ALA A 52 7.79 -6.65 -6.36
N ARG A 53 7.14 -7.48 -5.53
CA ARG A 53 5.83 -7.18 -4.95
C ARG A 53 5.82 -5.99 -4.00
N ILE A 54 6.91 -5.73 -3.28
CA ILE A 54 7.03 -4.52 -2.45
C ILE A 54 7.04 -3.28 -3.35
N TYR A 55 7.70 -3.32 -4.51
CA TYR A 55 7.62 -2.24 -5.49
C TYR A 55 6.21 -2.09 -6.08
N GLU A 56 5.53 -3.20 -6.37
CA GLU A 56 4.12 -3.18 -6.80
C GLU A 56 3.24 -2.48 -5.76
N LEU A 57 3.39 -2.80 -4.47
CA LEU A 57 2.66 -2.14 -3.39
C LEU A 57 2.98 -0.64 -3.33
N ALA A 58 4.25 -0.27 -3.37
CA ALA A 58 4.68 1.12 -3.33
C ALA A 58 4.08 1.94 -4.49
N ASN A 59 4.05 1.36 -5.69
CA ASN A 59 3.44 1.99 -6.87
C ASN A 59 1.92 2.09 -6.72
N ALA A 60 1.26 1.04 -6.26
CA ALA A 60 -0.20 1.03 -6.04
C ALA A 60 -0.67 2.06 -5.00
N LEU A 61 0.18 2.40 -4.02
CA LEU A 61 -0.11 3.43 -3.02
C LEU A 61 0.16 4.86 -3.50
N THR A 62 0.86 5.05 -4.62
CA THR A 62 1.29 6.39 -5.05
C THR A 62 0.11 7.27 -5.45
N ALA A 63 -0.79 6.80 -6.33
CA ALA A 63 -1.94 7.60 -6.76
C ALA A 63 -2.92 7.90 -5.61
N PRO A 64 -3.38 6.92 -4.81
CA PRO A 64 -4.29 7.20 -3.69
C PRO A 64 -3.73 8.18 -2.66
N LEU A 65 -2.41 8.16 -2.41
CA LEU A 65 -1.79 9.12 -1.49
C LEU A 65 -1.66 10.52 -2.10
N ASN A 66 -1.49 10.63 -3.42
CA ASN A 66 -1.54 11.94 -4.09
C ASN A 66 -2.95 12.51 -4.04
N ASP A 67 -3.99 11.70 -4.30
CA ASP A 67 -5.39 12.14 -4.24
C ASP A 67 -5.71 12.69 -2.84
N VAL A 68 -5.28 12.00 -1.78
CA VAL A 68 -5.41 12.48 -0.39
C VAL A 68 -4.65 13.79 -0.14
N ALA A 69 -3.50 14.00 -0.79
CA ALA A 69 -2.71 15.22 -0.63
C ALA A 69 -3.29 16.41 -1.42
N GLU A 70 -4.05 16.17 -2.48
CA GLU A 70 -4.69 17.21 -3.31
C GLU A 70 -6.04 17.68 -2.74
N GLY A 71 -6.69 16.87 -1.88
CA GLY A 71 -7.94 17.19 -1.17
C GLY A 71 -9.19 16.65 -1.85
#